data_AF-A0A933Q9N6-F1
#
_entry.id   AF-A0A933Q9N6-F1
#
_cell.length_a   1.000
_cell.length_b   1.000
_cell.length_c   1.000
_cell.angle_alpha   90.00
_cell.angle_beta   90.00
_cell.angle_gamma   90.00
#
_symmetry.space_group_name_H-M   'P 1'
#
loop_
_entity.id
_entity.type
_entity.pdbx_description
1 polymer ?
#
loop_
_entity_poly.entity_id
_entity_poly.type
_entity_poly.pdbx_seq_one_letter_code
_entity_poly.pdbx_strand_id
1 'polypeptide(L)'
;MRAQITAIRRDPAEAGQVEGSLHFGRDDKGKLIMKPKVLIFAGYGLNCDEETKYAFETAGANADIVHINDIITGSCQLEKYQILVFQGGFAYGDDTGAGNAYAQKVKNHLWEELLSFIQKDKLVVGICNGFQILVNLGLLPATGGKYGIKEAVLLHNDNARYTVRWVDLAVENKSLWFLGISTLSLPIAHGEGKFYAPKEVLKKMKNKKMIALRYIKGKMCRWLDLPANPNGSID
;
A
#
# COMPACT_ATOMS: atom_id res chain seq x y z
N MET A 1 9.95 -5.40 -7.30
CA MET A 1 8.50 -5.13 -7.44
C MET A 1 7.66 -6.37 -7.11
N ARG A 2 6.84 -6.31 -6.06
CA ARG A 2 6.05 -7.43 -5.50
C ARG A 2 4.65 -6.88 -5.19
N ALA A 3 3.58 -7.29 -5.88
CA ALA A 3 2.31 -6.57 -5.80
C ALA A 3 1.23 -7.25 -4.94
N GLN A 4 1.08 -6.79 -3.70
CA GLN A 4 -0.23 -6.44 -3.16
C GLN A 4 -0.17 -4.93 -2.93
N ILE A 5 -0.89 -4.16 -3.75
CA ILE A 5 -0.83 -2.70 -3.74
C ILE A 5 -2.20 -2.18 -3.30
N THR A 6 -2.19 -1.27 -2.36
CA THR A 6 -3.39 -0.58 -1.92
C THR A 6 -3.08 0.83 -1.48
N ALA A 7 -4.13 1.62 -1.41
CA ALA A 7 -4.09 3.04 -1.12
C ALA A 7 -4.95 3.34 0.09
N ILE A 8 -4.49 4.24 0.95
CA ILE A 8 -5.38 4.93 1.89
C ILE A 8 -5.55 6.36 1.38
N ARG A 9 -6.79 6.72 1.08
CA ARG A 9 -7.28 8.10 0.99
C ARG A 9 -8.74 8.11 1.43
N ARG A 10 -9.18 9.15 2.14
CA ARG A 10 -10.62 9.37 2.36
C ARG A 10 -11.34 9.53 1.03
N ASP A 11 -12.59 9.09 0.98
CA ASP A 11 -13.46 9.40 -0.15
C ASP A 11 -13.52 10.92 -0.31
N PRO A 12 -13.27 11.49 -1.50
CA PRO A 12 -13.46 12.92 -1.75
C PRO A 12 -14.83 13.44 -1.32
N ALA A 13 -15.87 12.58 -1.26
CA ALA A 13 -17.20 12.94 -0.79
C ALA A 13 -17.32 13.11 0.75
N GLU A 14 -16.38 12.54 1.53
CA GLU A 14 -16.32 12.69 3.00
C GLU A 14 -15.29 13.74 3.44
N ALA A 15 -14.44 14.20 2.52
CA ALA A 15 -13.59 15.37 2.71
C ALA A 15 -14.45 16.63 2.56
N GLY A 16 -14.95 17.16 3.69
CA GLY A 16 -15.53 18.50 3.71
C GLY A 16 -14.60 19.48 3.01
N GLN A 17 -15.15 20.46 2.27
CA GLN A 17 -14.41 21.39 1.40
C GLN A 17 -13.10 21.86 2.04
N VAL A 18 -11.99 21.18 1.70
CA VAL A 18 -10.66 21.68 1.97
C VAL A 18 -10.37 22.63 0.83
N GLU A 19 -10.64 23.92 1.06
CA GLU A 19 -10.07 25.00 0.25
C GLU A 19 -8.56 24.99 0.44
N GLY A 20 -7.91 24.14 -0.35
CA GLY A 20 -6.49 23.92 -0.39
C GLY A 20 -6.21 23.14 -1.65
N SER A 21 -6.39 23.79 -2.80
CA SER A 21 -6.05 23.20 -4.07
C SER A 21 -4.58 22.78 -4.04
N LEU A 22 -4.34 21.46 -4.07
CA LEU A 22 -3.04 20.89 -4.40
C LEU A 22 -2.76 21.16 -5.89
N HIS A 23 -2.59 22.44 -6.24
CA HIS A 23 -2.01 22.85 -7.50
C HIS A 23 -0.52 22.62 -7.39
N PHE A 24 -0.08 21.41 -7.76
CA PHE A 24 1.30 21.26 -8.22
C PHE A 24 1.39 22.06 -9.51
N GLY A 25 1.68 23.36 -9.38
CA GLY A 25 1.75 24.29 -10.50
C GLY A 25 2.57 23.66 -11.61
N ARG A 26 2.09 23.76 -12.85
CA ARG A 26 2.85 23.36 -14.03
C ARG A 26 3.38 24.63 -14.66
N ASP A 27 4.64 24.62 -15.09
CA ASP A 27 5.18 25.71 -15.89
C ASP A 27 4.52 25.74 -17.27
N ASP A 28 4.83 26.76 -18.05
CA ASP A 28 4.30 26.96 -19.41
C ASP A 28 4.63 25.81 -20.38
N LYS A 29 5.49 24.87 -19.96
CA LYS A 29 5.90 23.67 -20.71
C LYS A 29 5.27 22.39 -20.13
N GLY A 30 4.35 22.50 -19.17
CA GLY A 30 3.67 21.38 -18.54
C GLY A 30 4.48 20.64 -17.48
N LYS A 31 5.66 21.14 -17.09
CA LYS A 31 6.54 20.53 -16.08
C LYS A 31 6.09 20.94 -14.69
N LEU A 32 6.10 20.00 -13.74
CA LEU A 32 5.81 20.28 -12.33
C LEU A 32 6.80 21.32 -11.76
N ILE A 33 6.28 22.45 -11.28
CA ILE A 33 7.03 23.55 -10.64
C ILE A 33 7.56 23.11 -9.27
N MET A 34 6.88 22.17 -8.60
CA MET A 34 7.38 21.50 -7.40
C MET A 34 7.18 19.99 -7.48
N LYS A 35 8.23 19.24 -7.14
CA LYS A 35 8.19 17.78 -7.06
C LYS A 35 7.60 17.34 -5.72
N PRO A 36 6.58 16.45 -5.70
CA PRO A 36 6.06 15.87 -4.46
C PRO A 36 7.18 15.17 -3.68
N LYS A 37 7.21 15.33 -2.36
CA LYS A 37 8.13 14.59 -1.49
C LYS A 37 7.52 13.28 -1.01
N VAL A 38 8.26 12.19 -1.17
CA VAL A 38 7.87 10.83 -0.83
C VAL A 38 8.80 10.31 0.25
N LEU A 39 8.25 9.80 1.34
CA LEU A 39 9.02 9.04 2.33
C LEU A 39 8.77 7.56 2.11
N ILE A 40 9.84 6.81 1.91
CA ILE A 40 9.85 5.36 1.84
C ILE A 40 10.37 4.85 3.17
N PHE A 41 9.47 4.22 3.94
CA PHE A 41 9.81 3.64 5.22
C PHE A 41 10.81 2.50 5.05
N ALA A 42 12.00 2.62 5.63
CA ALA A 42 13.01 1.57 5.68
C ALA A 42 13.16 1.02 7.11
N GLY A 43 13.76 -0.15 7.19
CA GLY A 43 13.94 -0.86 8.45
C GLY A 43 14.51 -2.25 8.22
N TYR A 44 14.88 -2.92 9.32
CA TYR A 44 15.44 -4.26 9.26
C TYR A 44 14.53 -5.25 8.52
N GLY A 45 15.09 -5.90 7.50
CA GLY A 45 14.42 -6.93 6.69
C GLY A 45 13.58 -6.41 5.51
N LEU A 46 13.28 -5.10 5.45
CA LEU A 46 12.74 -4.48 4.24
C LEU A 46 13.84 -4.43 3.17
N ASN A 47 13.48 -4.61 1.89
CA ASN A 47 14.48 -4.82 0.82
C ASN A 47 14.03 -4.40 -0.58
N CYS A 48 13.04 -3.52 -0.66
CA CYS A 48 12.47 -3.06 -1.93
C CYS A 48 12.55 -1.53 -2.09
N ASP A 49 13.42 -0.86 -1.36
CA ASP A 49 13.40 0.58 -1.16
C ASP A 49 14.00 1.29 -2.36
N GLU A 50 15.14 0.80 -2.84
CA GLU A 50 15.82 1.36 -4.00
C GLU A 50 14.95 1.29 -5.26
N GLU A 51 14.30 0.15 -5.56
CA GLU A 51 13.40 0.11 -6.73
C GLU A 51 12.12 0.93 -6.53
N THR A 52 11.65 1.06 -5.29
CA THR A 52 10.50 1.89 -4.96
C THR A 52 10.85 3.36 -5.16
N LYS A 53 12.03 3.79 -4.67
CA LYS A 53 12.58 5.13 -4.87
C LYS A 53 12.72 5.44 -6.35
N TYR A 54 13.37 4.55 -7.09
CA TYR A 54 13.53 4.67 -8.54
C TYR A 54 12.18 4.85 -9.26
N ALA A 55 11.15 4.07 -8.90
CA ALA A 55 9.83 4.20 -9.49
C ALA A 55 9.17 5.57 -9.23
N PHE A 56 9.26 6.09 -8.00
CA PHE A 56 8.72 7.41 -7.66
C PHE A 56 9.49 8.56 -8.32
N GLU A 57 10.82 8.47 -8.38
CA GLU A 57 11.66 9.47 -9.04
C GLU A 57 11.42 9.48 -10.56
N THR A 58 11.25 8.31 -11.16
CA THR A 58 10.85 8.17 -12.59
C THR A 58 9.48 8.81 -12.85
N ALA A 59 8.56 8.71 -11.89
CA ALA A 59 7.26 9.37 -11.94
C ALA A 59 7.30 10.88 -11.64
N GLY A 60 8.49 11.45 -11.38
CA GLY A 60 8.70 12.89 -11.20
C GLY A 60 8.65 13.38 -9.75
N ALA A 61 8.60 12.48 -8.77
CA ALA A 61 8.66 12.83 -7.35
C ALA A 61 10.12 12.96 -6.86
N ASN A 62 10.29 13.45 -5.63
CA ASN A 62 11.54 13.38 -4.88
C ASN A 62 11.34 12.40 -3.71
N ALA A 63 12.11 11.31 -3.67
CA ALA A 63 11.87 10.22 -2.75
C ALA A 63 13.06 9.97 -1.82
N ASP A 64 12.79 9.99 -0.51
CA ASP A 64 13.76 9.73 0.53
C ASP A 64 13.50 8.35 1.16
N ILE A 65 14.54 7.53 1.23
CA ILE A 65 14.53 6.27 1.97
C ILE A 65 14.90 6.62 3.41
N VAL A 66 13.99 6.39 4.36
CA VAL A 66 14.18 6.81 5.74
C VAL A 66 13.96 5.65 6.68
N HIS A 67 14.98 5.32 7.48
CA HIS A 67 14.88 4.26 8.46
C HIS A 67 13.87 4.66 9.55
N ILE A 68 13.01 3.73 9.99
CA ILE A 68 11.96 4.00 10.98
C ILE A 68 12.49 4.67 12.26
N ASN A 69 13.67 4.28 12.71
CA ASN A 69 14.29 4.87 13.90
C ASN A 69 14.62 6.37 13.74
N ASP A 70 14.88 6.85 12.52
CA ASP A 70 15.18 8.25 12.28
C ASP A 70 13.92 9.12 12.45
N ILE A 71 12.74 8.55 12.19
CA ILE A 71 11.46 9.18 12.50
C ILE A 71 11.19 9.12 14.01
N ILE A 72 11.36 7.94 14.63
CA ILE A 72 11.12 7.75 16.07
C ILE A 72 12.00 8.68 16.93
N THR A 73 13.24 8.93 16.50
CA THR A 73 14.18 9.82 17.21
C THR A 73 13.99 11.30 16.86
N GLY A 74 13.11 11.64 15.91
CA GLY A 74 12.87 13.00 15.45
C GLY A 74 13.94 13.55 14.49
N SER A 75 14.90 12.73 14.06
CA SER A 75 15.91 13.11 13.06
C SER A 75 15.29 13.43 11.69
N CYS A 76 14.13 12.83 11.40
CA CYS A 76 13.29 13.11 10.25
C CYS A 76 11.82 13.24 10.69
N GLN A 77 11.03 14.02 9.95
CA GLN A 77 9.65 14.40 10.32
C GLN A 77 8.68 14.03 9.19
N LEU A 78 7.62 13.29 9.48
CA LEU A 78 6.62 12.84 8.50
C LEU A 78 5.88 14.02 7.84
N GLU A 79 5.74 15.14 8.53
CA GLU A 79 4.99 16.32 8.06
C GLU A 79 5.59 16.92 6.79
N LYS A 80 6.90 16.74 6.57
CA LYS A 80 7.64 17.27 5.41
C LYS A 80 7.28 16.58 4.09
N TYR A 81 6.63 15.43 4.16
CA TYR A 81 6.30 14.58 3.01
C TYR A 81 4.82 14.69 2.63
N GLN A 82 4.51 14.42 1.36
CA GLN A 82 3.13 14.37 0.86
C GLN A 82 2.66 12.93 0.61
N ILE A 83 3.61 11.99 0.51
CA ILE A 83 3.35 10.58 0.25
C ILE A 83 4.17 9.73 1.23
N LEU A 84 3.53 8.76 1.90
CA LEU A 84 4.20 7.70 2.63
C LEU A 84 4.10 6.38 1.89
N VAL A 85 5.22 5.65 1.86
CA VAL A 85 5.30 4.34 1.24
C VAL A 85 5.77 3.34 2.27
N PHE A 86 4.92 2.35 2.55
CA PHE A 86 5.34 1.12 3.20
C PHE A 86 5.76 0.15 2.09
N GLN A 87 7.07 -0.06 1.97
CA GLN A 87 7.67 -0.88 0.91
C GLN A 87 7.57 -2.39 1.18
N GLY A 88 8.03 -3.19 0.22
CA GLY A 88 8.12 -4.63 0.33
C GLY A 88 9.35 -5.13 1.10
N GLY A 89 9.37 -6.43 1.36
CA GLY A 89 10.48 -7.13 2.01
C GLY A 89 9.98 -8.21 2.96
N PHE A 90 10.72 -8.40 4.05
CA PHE A 90 10.45 -9.33 5.15
C PHE A 90 10.78 -8.63 6.45
N ALA A 91 10.03 -7.59 6.81
CA ALA A 91 10.36 -6.78 7.98
C ALA A 91 10.49 -7.65 9.23
N TYR A 92 11.64 -7.56 9.90
CA TYR A 92 12.00 -8.43 11.02
C TYR A 92 11.88 -9.94 10.71
N GLY A 93 12.22 -10.35 9.49
CA GLY A 93 12.19 -11.76 9.06
C GLY A 93 10.80 -12.36 8.88
N ASP A 94 9.74 -11.58 9.10
CA ASP A 94 8.36 -12.06 9.22
C ASP A 94 8.16 -13.10 10.36
N ASP A 95 9.09 -13.17 11.33
CA ASP A 95 9.13 -14.18 12.41
C ASP A 95 7.87 -14.23 13.30
N THR A 96 7.15 -13.11 13.39
CA THR A 96 5.91 -12.98 14.19
C THR A 96 4.66 -12.84 13.32
N GLY A 97 4.75 -13.31 12.07
CA GLY A 97 3.80 -13.07 10.99
C GLY A 97 4.18 -11.85 10.17
N ALA A 98 3.89 -11.90 8.86
CA ALA A 98 4.47 -10.94 7.93
C ALA A 98 4.03 -9.50 8.22
N GLY A 99 5.02 -8.62 8.34
CA GLY A 99 4.84 -7.20 8.67
C GLY A 99 4.32 -6.91 10.08
N ASN A 100 4.13 -7.91 10.96
CA ASN A 100 3.53 -7.71 12.28
C ASN A 100 4.43 -6.91 13.23
N ALA A 101 5.70 -7.32 13.38
CA ALA A 101 6.65 -6.62 14.25
C ALA A 101 6.84 -5.16 13.84
N TYR A 102 6.93 -4.89 12.53
CA TYR A 102 7.05 -3.52 12.01
C TYR A 102 5.77 -2.71 12.28
N ALA A 103 4.59 -3.29 12.07
CA ALA A 103 3.33 -2.66 12.43
C ALA A 103 3.24 -2.30 13.92
N GLN A 104 3.64 -3.20 14.82
CA GLN A 104 3.67 -2.91 16.26
C GLN A 104 4.64 -1.77 16.58
N LYS A 105 5.82 -1.76 15.94
CA LYS A 105 6.78 -0.67 16.12
C LYS A 105 6.22 0.69 15.68
N VAL A 106 5.57 0.74 14.50
CA VAL A 106 4.90 1.95 14.03
C VAL A 106 3.77 2.36 14.99
N LYS A 107 2.94 1.40 15.44
CA LYS A 107 1.83 1.66 16.37
C LYS A 107 2.30 2.19 17.72
N ASN A 108 3.40 1.68 18.25
CA ASN A 108 3.87 2.06 19.58
C ASN A 108 4.60 3.40 19.61
N HIS A 109 5.16 3.84 18.48
CA HIS A 109 6.01 5.03 18.45
C HIS A 109 5.50 6.16 17.55
N LEU A 110 4.79 5.84 16.47
CA LEU A 110 4.46 6.79 15.40
C LEU A 110 2.95 6.88 15.11
N TRP A 111 2.10 6.31 15.97
CA TRP A 111 0.68 6.19 15.69
C TRP A 111 -0.02 7.54 15.50
N GLU A 112 0.21 8.48 16.41
CA GLU A 112 -0.41 9.81 16.34
C GLU A 112 0.07 10.61 15.13
N GLU A 113 1.37 10.54 14.81
CA GLU A 113 1.94 11.20 13.63
C GLU A 113 1.36 10.60 12.33
N LEU A 114 1.24 9.28 12.26
CA LEU A 114 0.66 8.57 11.12
C LEU A 114 -0.82 8.90 10.94
N LEU A 115 -1.59 8.95 12.03
CA LEU A 115 -3.00 9.36 11.98
C LEU A 115 -3.13 10.82 11.54
N SER A 116 -2.31 11.73 12.08
CA SER A 116 -2.26 13.13 11.65
C SER A 116 -1.95 13.26 10.16
N PHE A 117 -1.01 12.46 9.66
CA PHE A 117 -0.66 12.42 8.24
C PHE A 117 -1.85 12.01 7.36
N ILE A 118 -2.55 10.93 7.73
CA ILE A 118 -3.71 10.40 6.98
C ILE A 118 -4.89 11.39 7.05
N GLN A 119 -5.13 12.03 8.20
CA GLN A 119 -6.21 13.00 8.38
C GLN A 119 -6.03 14.28 7.54
N LYS A 120 -4.78 14.59 7.13
CA LYS A 120 -4.45 15.70 6.24
C LYS A 120 -4.60 15.35 4.74
N ASP A 121 -5.33 14.28 4.42
CA ASP A 121 -5.59 13.77 3.07
C ASP A 121 -4.34 13.52 2.22
N LYS A 122 -3.21 13.26 2.89
CA LYS A 122 -1.97 12.86 2.25
C LYS A 122 -2.01 11.39 1.82
N LEU A 123 -1.19 11.03 0.83
CA LEU A 123 -1.26 9.71 0.21
C LEU A 123 -0.44 8.68 0.99
N VAL A 124 -1.01 7.49 1.17
CA VAL A 124 -0.29 6.32 1.71
C VAL A 124 -0.48 5.14 0.78
N VAL A 125 0.62 4.42 0.51
CA VAL A 125 0.61 3.17 -0.26
C VAL A 125 1.40 2.09 0.47
N GLY A 126 0.86 0.87 0.48
CA GLY A 126 1.53 -0.32 1.00
C GLY A 126 1.75 -1.33 -0.11
N ILE A 127 2.97 -1.86 -0.22
CA ILE A 127 3.39 -2.78 -1.28
C ILE A 127 3.89 -4.08 -0.64
N CYS A 128 3.24 -5.22 -0.92
CA CYS A 128 3.62 -6.53 -0.38
C CYS A 128 3.70 -6.53 1.16
N ASN A 129 4.91 -6.52 1.75
CA ASN A 129 5.10 -6.43 3.20
C ASN A 129 4.52 -5.14 3.78
N GLY A 130 4.60 -4.04 3.03
CA GLY A 130 3.93 -2.80 3.42
C GLY A 130 2.41 -2.90 3.46
N PHE A 131 1.79 -3.68 2.58
CA PHE A 131 0.34 -3.91 2.67
C PHE A 131 -0.01 -4.71 3.93
N GLN A 132 0.77 -5.74 4.24
CA GLN A 132 0.63 -6.53 5.46
C GLN A 132 0.77 -5.64 6.71
N ILE A 133 1.75 -4.73 6.73
CA ILE A 133 1.94 -3.72 7.78
C ILE A 133 0.68 -2.86 7.94
N LEU A 134 0.12 -2.30 6.85
CA LEU A 134 -1.08 -1.45 6.90
C LEU A 134 -2.32 -2.20 7.42
N VAL A 135 -2.49 -3.47 7.04
CA VAL A 135 -3.57 -4.33 7.55
C VAL A 135 -3.37 -4.63 9.04
N ASN A 136 -2.14 -4.94 9.46
CA ASN A 136 -1.81 -5.19 10.87
C ASN A 136 -2.00 -3.95 11.75
N LEU A 137 -1.74 -2.75 11.22
CA LEU A 137 -2.03 -1.47 11.86
C LEU A 137 -3.53 -1.18 12.00
N GLY A 138 -4.41 -1.94 11.34
CA GLY A 138 -5.84 -1.64 11.28
C GLY A 138 -6.12 -0.36 10.49
N LEU A 139 -5.24 0.00 9.55
CA LEU A 139 -5.50 1.09 8.60
C LEU A 139 -6.30 0.61 7.40
N LEU A 140 -6.31 -0.71 7.15
CA LEU A 140 -7.03 -1.35 6.07
C LEU A 140 -7.70 -2.64 6.53
N PRO A 141 -8.91 -2.96 6.03
CA PRO A 141 -9.74 -2.11 5.18
C PRO A 141 -10.39 -0.93 5.93
N ALA A 142 -10.46 -0.95 7.27
CA ALA A 142 -11.09 0.08 8.09
C ALA A 142 -12.54 0.41 7.63
N THR A 143 -13.33 -0.61 7.34
CA THR A 143 -14.69 -0.49 6.79
C THR A 143 -15.64 0.26 7.73
N GLY A 144 -15.37 0.25 9.03
CA GLY A 144 -16.10 1.02 10.04
C GLY A 144 -15.69 2.51 10.17
N GLY A 145 -14.76 3.00 9.34
CA GLY A 145 -14.28 4.39 9.40
C GLY A 145 -13.38 4.69 10.61
N LYS A 146 -12.94 3.66 11.34
CA LYS A 146 -12.04 3.78 12.48
C LYS A 146 -10.72 3.10 12.15
N TYR A 147 -9.63 3.86 12.28
CA TYR A 147 -8.27 3.33 12.18
C TYR A 147 -7.81 2.70 13.50
N GLY A 148 -6.91 1.73 13.40
CA GLY A 148 -6.31 1.07 14.57
C GLY A 148 -7.01 -0.22 14.98
N ILE A 149 -8.15 -0.53 14.35
CA ILE A 149 -8.91 -1.75 14.55
C ILE A 149 -8.65 -2.70 13.38
N LYS A 150 -8.04 -3.85 13.69
CA LYS A 150 -7.72 -4.86 12.68
C LYS A 150 -8.97 -5.63 12.28
N GLU A 151 -9.43 -5.43 11.04
CA GLU A 151 -10.63 -6.09 10.48
C GLU A 151 -10.29 -7.24 9.51
N ALA A 152 -9.03 -7.35 9.08
CA ALA A 152 -8.56 -8.33 8.11
C ALA A 152 -7.15 -8.83 8.48
N VAL A 153 -6.75 -9.91 7.81
CA VAL A 153 -5.42 -10.52 7.93
C VAL A 153 -4.93 -10.94 6.55
N LEU A 154 -3.61 -11.03 6.42
CA LEU A 154 -2.97 -11.76 5.34
C LEU A 154 -2.48 -13.09 5.93
N LEU A 155 -2.92 -14.19 5.34
CA LEU A 155 -2.59 -15.56 5.74
C LEU A 155 -1.58 -16.16 4.76
N HIS A 156 -1.01 -17.30 5.13
CA HIS A 156 -0.29 -18.16 4.18
C HIS A 156 -1.15 -18.41 2.94
N ASN A 157 -0.48 -18.43 1.79
CA ASN A 157 -1.08 -18.86 0.54
C ASN A 157 -1.66 -20.28 0.70
N ASP A 158 -2.74 -20.60 -0.02
CA ASP A 158 -3.33 -21.95 0.04
C ASP A 158 -2.37 -23.09 -0.34
N ASN A 159 -1.36 -22.79 -1.16
CA ASN A 159 -0.32 -23.75 -1.54
C ASN A 159 0.80 -23.91 -0.48
N ALA A 160 0.74 -23.16 0.63
CA ALA A 160 1.74 -23.11 1.70
C ALA A 160 3.18 -22.86 1.23
N ARG A 161 3.36 -22.18 0.08
CA ARG A 161 4.65 -21.92 -0.54
C ARG A 161 4.83 -20.43 -0.85
N TYR A 162 6.09 -20.01 -0.80
CA TYR A 162 6.48 -18.72 -1.38
C TYR A 162 6.26 -18.77 -2.89
N THR A 163 5.39 -17.89 -3.40
CA THR A 163 4.98 -17.88 -4.81
C THR A 163 5.58 -16.68 -5.52
N VAL A 164 6.38 -16.94 -6.57
CA VAL A 164 6.98 -15.92 -7.44
C VAL A 164 6.52 -16.15 -8.87
N ARG A 165 5.75 -15.21 -9.42
CA ARG A 165 5.28 -15.28 -10.82
C ARG A 165 4.67 -13.96 -11.26
N TRP A 166 4.38 -13.86 -12.55
CA TRP A 166 3.52 -12.81 -13.07
C TRP A 166 2.04 -13.16 -12.88
N VAL A 167 1.23 -12.14 -12.61
CA VAL A 167 -0.24 -12.23 -12.50
C VAL A 167 -0.87 -11.12 -13.31
N ASP A 168 -2.12 -11.33 -13.72
CA ASP A 168 -2.94 -10.31 -14.34
C ASP A 168 -3.98 -9.80 -13.35
N LEU A 169 -4.17 -8.49 -13.30
CA LEU A 169 -5.03 -7.80 -12.36
C LEU A 169 -6.00 -6.88 -13.12
N ALA A 170 -7.25 -6.84 -12.68
CA ALA A 170 -8.22 -5.80 -13.04
C ALA A 170 -8.28 -4.74 -11.95
N VAL A 171 -8.41 -3.48 -12.36
CA VAL A 171 -8.66 -2.35 -11.46
C VAL A 171 -10.17 -2.23 -11.24
N GLU A 172 -10.63 -2.30 -9.99
CA GLU A 172 -12.06 -2.35 -9.64
C GLU A 172 -12.58 -1.10 -8.91
N ASN A 173 -11.71 -0.13 -8.60
CA ASN A 173 -12.10 1.10 -7.95
C ASN A 173 -11.47 2.35 -8.57
N LYS A 174 -11.81 3.52 -8.01
CA LYS A 174 -11.34 4.84 -8.46
C LYS A 174 -10.13 5.34 -7.66
N SER A 175 -9.29 4.43 -7.15
CA SER A 175 -8.08 4.82 -6.44
C SER A 175 -7.19 5.71 -7.31
N LEU A 176 -6.61 6.76 -6.72
CA LEU A 176 -5.73 7.69 -7.43
C LEU A 176 -4.51 7.01 -8.05
N TRP A 177 -4.05 5.91 -7.45
CA TRP A 177 -2.89 5.15 -7.91
C TRP A 177 -3.14 4.42 -9.23
N PHE A 178 -4.40 4.25 -9.62
CA PHE A 178 -4.78 3.47 -10.80
C PHE A 178 -5.61 4.29 -11.81
N LEU A 179 -5.54 5.62 -11.74
CA LEU A 179 -6.23 6.48 -12.71
C LEU A 179 -5.77 6.18 -14.14
N GLY A 180 -6.73 5.95 -15.03
CA GLY A 180 -6.46 5.61 -16.43
C GLY A 180 -5.97 4.18 -16.65
N ILE A 181 -5.89 3.35 -15.60
CA ILE A 181 -5.47 1.94 -15.69
C ILE A 181 -6.69 1.06 -15.49
N SER A 182 -7.02 0.24 -16.48
CA SER A 182 -8.12 -0.75 -16.39
C SER A 182 -7.62 -2.13 -15.97
N THR A 183 -6.48 -2.53 -16.50
CA THR A 183 -5.83 -3.82 -16.25
C THR A 183 -4.33 -3.63 -16.24
N LEU A 184 -3.64 -4.49 -15.50
CA LEU A 184 -2.18 -4.50 -15.43
C LEU A 184 -1.67 -5.90 -15.13
N SER A 185 -0.49 -6.22 -15.65
CA SER A 185 0.23 -7.43 -15.28
C SER A 185 1.40 -7.03 -14.39
N LEU A 186 1.56 -7.68 -13.24
CA LEU A 186 2.62 -7.37 -12.28
C LEU A 186 3.29 -8.65 -11.76
N PRO A 187 4.57 -8.58 -11.39
CA PRO A 187 5.22 -9.65 -10.64
C PRO A 187 4.72 -9.65 -9.18
N ILE A 188 4.50 -10.86 -8.66
CA ILE A 188 4.26 -11.12 -7.23
C ILE A 188 5.40 -11.96 -6.66
N ALA A 189 5.67 -11.79 -5.37
CA ALA A 189 6.59 -12.63 -4.61
C ALA A 189 6.19 -12.59 -3.12
N HIS A 190 5.44 -13.58 -2.65
CA HIS A 190 4.98 -13.65 -1.26
C HIS A 190 4.65 -15.08 -0.80
N GLY A 191 4.85 -15.36 0.49
CA GLY A 191 4.37 -16.57 1.17
C GLY A 191 3.05 -16.35 1.92
N GLU A 192 2.78 -15.11 2.34
CA GLU A 192 1.60 -14.71 3.12
C GLU A 192 0.78 -13.65 2.37
N GLY A 193 0.23 -14.03 1.22
CA GLY A 193 -0.56 -13.11 0.38
C GLY A 193 -2.06 -13.36 0.41
N LYS A 194 -2.55 -14.34 1.16
CA LYS A 194 -3.99 -14.65 1.15
C LYS A 194 -4.76 -13.63 1.99
N PHE A 195 -5.49 -12.72 1.34
CA PHE A 195 -6.36 -11.80 2.05
C PHE A 195 -7.57 -12.54 2.62
N TYR A 196 -7.80 -12.37 3.92
CA TYR A 196 -8.93 -12.94 4.62
C TYR A 196 -9.54 -11.91 5.56
N ALA A 197 -10.87 -11.85 5.55
CA ALA A 197 -11.65 -11.05 6.47
C ALA A 197 -13.01 -11.75 6.73
N PRO A 198 -13.69 -11.47 7.85
CA PRO A 198 -15.04 -11.95 8.09
C PRO A 198 -15.99 -11.55 6.95
N LYS A 199 -17.00 -12.39 6.67
CA LYS A 199 -17.97 -12.17 5.57
C LYS A 199 -18.60 -10.78 5.59
N GLU A 200 -18.91 -10.26 6.78
CA GLU A 200 -19.48 -8.91 6.93
C GLU A 200 -18.50 -7.80 6.53
N VAL A 201 -17.21 -7.96 6.81
CA VAL A 201 -16.17 -7.01 6.39
C VAL A 201 -16.04 -7.05 4.87
N LEU A 202 -15.98 -8.23 4.26
CA LEU A 202 -15.92 -8.38 2.79
C LEU A 202 -17.14 -7.77 2.09
N LYS A 203 -18.34 -8.00 2.63
CA LYS A 203 -19.58 -7.41 2.13
C LYS A 203 -19.53 -5.88 2.18
N LYS A 204 -19.06 -5.30 3.30
CA LYS A 204 -18.86 -3.85 3.43
C LYS A 204 -17.83 -3.32 2.42
N MET A 205 -16.71 -4.01 2.24
CA MET A 205 -15.68 -3.63 1.25
C MET A 205 -16.24 -3.59 -0.17
N LYS A 206 -17.03 -4.60 -0.57
CA LYS A 206 -17.70 -4.65 -1.88
C LYS A 206 -18.69 -3.50 -2.04
N ASN A 207 -19.58 -3.31 -1.06
CA ASN A 207 -20.60 -2.27 -1.10
C ASN A 207 -19.98 -0.87 -1.20
N LYS A 208 -18.87 -0.64 -0.49
CA LYS A 208 -18.11 0.61 -0.51
C LYS A 208 -17.07 0.70 -1.64
N LYS A 209 -17.03 -0.27 -2.56
CA LYS A 209 -16.07 -0.33 -3.68
C LYS A 209 -14.60 -0.14 -3.26
N MET A 210 -14.23 -0.74 -2.13
CA MET A 210 -12.89 -0.62 -1.53
C MET A 210 -11.86 -1.56 -2.16
N ILE A 211 -12.29 -2.54 -2.94
CA ILE A 211 -11.40 -3.48 -3.62
C ILE A 211 -10.80 -2.77 -4.82
N ALA A 212 -9.47 -2.56 -4.79
CA ALA A 212 -8.78 -1.82 -5.84
C ALA A 212 -8.33 -2.73 -6.99
N LEU A 213 -7.87 -3.94 -6.67
CA LEU A 213 -7.28 -4.87 -7.62
C LEU A 213 -7.87 -6.27 -7.41
N ARG A 214 -8.24 -6.94 -8.49
CA ARG A 214 -8.69 -8.35 -8.49
C ARG A 214 -7.88 -9.19 -9.47
N TYR A 215 -7.49 -10.40 -9.06
CA TYR A 215 -6.86 -11.36 -9.95
C TYR A 215 -7.81 -11.76 -11.09
N ILE A 216 -7.32 -11.73 -12.33
CA ILE A 216 -8.07 -12.11 -13.52
C ILE A 216 -7.31 -13.12 -14.37
N LYS A 217 -8.04 -13.88 -15.19
CA LYS A 217 -7.45 -14.81 -16.18
C LYS A 217 -7.01 -14.05 -17.44
N GLY A 218 -5.90 -13.32 -17.33
CA GLY A 218 -5.32 -12.51 -18.41
C GLY A 218 -4.25 -13.24 -19.24
N LYS A 219 -3.37 -12.45 -19.87
CA LYS A 219 -2.34 -12.94 -20.79
C LYS A 219 -1.25 -13.73 -20.06
N MET A 220 -0.76 -13.24 -18.92
CA MET A 220 0.29 -13.91 -18.15
C MET A 220 -0.20 -15.22 -17.55
N CYS A 221 -1.43 -15.23 -17.03
CA CYS A 221 -2.08 -16.43 -16.52
C CYS A 221 -2.18 -17.54 -17.59
N ARG A 222 -2.54 -17.19 -18.84
CA ARG A 222 -2.61 -18.13 -19.97
C ARG A 222 -1.22 -18.57 -20.44
N TRP A 223 -0.26 -17.65 -20.52
CA TRP A 223 1.08 -17.95 -20.99
C TRP A 223 1.85 -18.87 -20.03
N LEU A 224 1.68 -18.69 -18.72
CA LEU A 224 2.30 -19.52 -17.68
C LEU A 224 1.59 -20.86 -17.46
N ASP A 225 0.37 -21.01 -17.98
CA ASP A 225 -0.55 -22.12 -17.66
C ASP A 225 -0.73 -22.33 -16.14
N LEU A 226 -1.02 -21.24 -15.44
CA LEU A 226 -1.21 -21.23 -13.99
C LEU A 226 -2.57 -20.62 -13.61
N PRO A 227 -3.17 -20.95 -12.45
CA PRO A 227 -4.44 -20.35 -12.03
C PRO A 227 -4.32 -18.84 -11.88
N ALA A 228 -5.38 -18.07 -12.16
CA ALA A 228 -5.36 -16.61 -12.03
C ALA A 228 -5.02 -16.15 -10.61
N ASN A 229 -5.68 -16.76 -9.61
CA ASN A 229 -5.45 -16.50 -8.19
C ASN A 229 -4.26 -17.35 -7.68
N PRO A 230 -3.14 -16.71 -7.25
CA PRO A 230 -1.95 -17.41 -6.78
C PRO A 230 -2.05 -17.93 -5.35
N ASN A 231 -2.94 -17.36 -4.54
CA ASN A 231 -2.82 -17.41 -3.08
C ASN A 231 -4.09 -17.82 -2.34
N GLY A 232 -5.23 -17.90 -3.03
CA GLY A 232 -6.49 -18.30 -2.42
C GLY A 232 -7.28 -17.16 -1.79
N SER A 233 -6.96 -15.90 -2.10
CA SER A 233 -7.77 -14.76 -1.66
C SER A 233 -9.19 -14.91 -2.19
N ILE A 234 -10.18 -14.75 -1.31
CA ILE A 234 -11.58 -15.06 -1.61
C ILE A 234 -12.32 -13.95 -2.34
N ASP A 235 -11.74 -12.75 -2.44
CA ASP A 235 -12.27 -11.59 -3.17
C ASP A 235 -11.22 -10.54 -3.48
#